data_AF-A0AAV0DS79-F1
#
_entry.id   AF-A0AAV0DS79-F1
#
_cell.length_a   1.000
_cell.length_b   1.000
_cell.length_c   1.000
_cell.angle_alpha   90.00
_cell.angle_beta   90.00
_cell.angle_gamma   90.00
#
_symmetry.space_group_name_H-M   'P 1'
#
loop_
_entity.id
_entity.type
_entity.pdbx_description
1 polymer ?
#
loop_
_entity_poly.entity_id
_entity_poly.type
_entity_poly.pdbx_seq_one_letter_code
_entity_poly.pdbx_strand_id
1 'polypeptide(L)'
;MASESCSLMWFRKGLRIHDNPALLHAAEGATKCFPVFVIDPHYMEPDPTAFSYGSSRAGLNRIRFLLESLTDLDSSLKKLGSRLLILRGEPSEVLIRCLREEWVADFEKPKGNPSAFLRPATTVLSPYLKFGCLSCRYFYQSIQEVLRTVKRHTSPPVSLLGQLLWRDFFYTVAFGTPSFDRMRGNKICKQIPWNDNDELLVAWRDARTGFPWIDAIMVQLRKWGWMHHLARHSVACFLTRGDLFIHWEKGRDIFERLLIDSDWAINNGNWLWLSCSSFSYQYHRIYSPVSFGKKYDPNGEYIRHFLPVLKDMPKEYIYEPWTAPLSVQQKVKCVIGIDYPKPVVSHGSASKECCQRLSEAYEMNKKLNGTVRDEDLNDLKRKLEAGYKKALDRTTKRQKWLFNG
;
A
#
# COMPACT_ATOMS: atom_id res chain seq x y z
N MET A 1 10.43 -35.76 41.37
CA MET A 1 9.67 -34.52 41.06
C MET A 1 9.25 -34.61 39.62
N ALA A 2 7.99 -34.31 39.28
CA ALA A 2 7.61 -34.16 37.88
C ALA A 2 8.32 -32.92 37.31
N SER A 3 8.92 -33.00 36.13
CA SER A 3 9.52 -31.83 35.48
C SER A 3 8.42 -30.80 35.20
N GLU A 4 8.64 -29.54 35.59
CA GLU A 4 7.73 -28.45 35.23
C GLU A 4 7.66 -28.32 33.70
N SER A 5 6.56 -28.82 33.11
CA SER A 5 6.30 -28.70 31.68
C SER A 5 6.21 -27.21 31.32
N CYS A 6 7.13 -26.73 30.49
CA CYS A 6 7.20 -25.34 30.06
C CYS A 6 6.94 -25.23 28.56
N SER A 7 6.16 -24.23 28.14
CA SER A 7 5.83 -23.96 26.75
C SER A 7 6.12 -22.52 26.36
N LEU A 8 6.41 -22.28 25.08
CA LEU A 8 6.67 -20.94 24.54
C LEU A 8 5.66 -20.65 23.42
N MET A 9 4.86 -19.61 23.60
CA MET A 9 3.91 -19.14 22.59
C MET A 9 4.49 -17.93 21.84
N TRP A 10 4.96 -18.14 20.62
CA TRP A 10 5.56 -17.08 19.81
C TRP A 10 4.52 -16.32 18.97
N PHE A 11 4.30 -15.06 19.32
CA PHE A 11 3.48 -14.11 18.57
C PHE A 11 4.28 -13.43 17.45
N ARG A 12 3.67 -13.29 16.26
CA ARG A 12 4.27 -12.71 15.03
C ARG A 12 3.26 -11.85 14.28
N LYS A 13 2.25 -12.53 13.73
CA LYS A 13 0.88 -12.00 13.55
C LYS A 13 0.06 -12.57 14.72
N GLY A 14 -1.25 -12.72 14.57
CA GLY A 14 -2.10 -13.40 15.56
C GLY A 14 -2.07 -12.73 16.93
N LEU A 15 -1.93 -11.39 16.99
CA LEU A 15 -1.80 -10.62 18.22
C LEU A 15 -3.15 -10.53 18.97
N ARG A 16 -3.65 -11.69 19.43
CA ARG A 16 -4.96 -11.89 20.07
C ARG A 16 -4.98 -13.15 20.93
N ILE A 17 -5.93 -13.21 21.86
CA ILE A 17 -6.22 -14.40 22.66
C ILE A 17 -7.28 -15.30 21.98
N HIS A 18 -8.33 -14.72 21.38
CA HIS A 18 -9.45 -15.48 20.80
C HIS A 18 -9.08 -16.21 19.50
N ASP A 19 -9.69 -17.37 19.24
CA ASP A 19 -9.42 -18.23 18.06
C ASP A 19 -7.91 -18.33 17.78
N ASN A 20 -7.14 -18.70 18.80
CA ASN A 20 -5.69 -18.85 18.70
C ASN A 20 -5.29 -20.28 19.09
N PRO A 21 -5.38 -21.26 18.15
CA PRO A 21 -5.08 -22.66 18.44
C PRO A 21 -3.66 -22.89 18.93
N ALA A 22 -2.69 -22.07 18.51
CA ALA A 22 -1.31 -22.15 18.98
C ALA A 22 -1.18 -21.73 20.45
N LEU A 23 -1.86 -20.66 20.87
CA LEU A 23 -1.91 -20.26 22.27
C LEU A 23 -2.64 -21.29 23.13
N LEU A 24 -3.75 -21.85 22.64
CA LEU A 24 -4.48 -22.91 23.34
C LEU A 24 -3.59 -24.13 23.56
N HIS A 25 -2.97 -24.64 22.49
CA HIS A 25 -2.08 -25.80 22.56
C HIS A 25 -0.84 -25.55 23.43
N ALA A 26 -0.31 -24.32 23.44
CA ALA A 26 0.78 -23.95 24.36
C ALA A 26 0.32 -23.87 25.83
N ALA A 27 -0.94 -23.54 26.11
CA ALA A 27 -1.48 -23.51 27.47
C ALA A 27 -1.90 -24.91 27.98
N GLU A 28 -2.32 -25.80 27.09
CA GLU A 28 -2.72 -27.18 27.42
C GLU A 28 -1.52 -28.03 27.87
N GLY A 29 -1.55 -28.53 29.12
CA GLY A 29 -0.53 -29.43 29.66
C GLY A 29 0.80 -28.77 30.07
N ALA A 30 0.93 -27.44 29.93
CA ALA A 30 2.07 -26.68 30.42
C ALA A 30 1.80 -26.13 31.83
N THR A 31 2.74 -26.34 32.75
CA THR A 31 2.77 -25.71 34.08
C THR A 31 3.12 -24.22 34.00
N LYS A 32 3.93 -23.83 33.00
CA LYS A 32 4.30 -22.44 32.69
C LYS A 32 4.25 -22.23 31.18
N CYS A 33 3.52 -21.21 30.73
CA CYS A 33 3.49 -20.78 29.34
C CYS A 33 4.13 -19.39 29.24
N PHE A 34 5.04 -19.22 28.28
CA PHE A 34 5.79 -17.99 28.03
C PHE A 34 5.35 -17.33 26.72
N PRO A 35 4.44 -16.33 26.75
CA PRO A 35 4.10 -15.51 25.59
C PRO A 35 5.28 -14.63 25.18
N VAL A 36 5.80 -14.83 23.96
CA VAL A 36 6.97 -14.12 23.44
C VAL A 36 6.62 -13.37 22.17
N PHE A 37 7.09 -12.12 22.05
CA PHE A 37 7.17 -11.38 20.80
C PHE A 37 8.59 -10.82 20.62
N VAL A 38 9.15 -10.95 19.42
CA VAL A 38 10.49 -10.42 19.11
C VAL A 38 10.36 -9.17 18.25
N ILE A 39 10.88 -8.06 18.76
CA ILE A 39 11.12 -6.81 18.02
C ILE A 39 12.39 -7.00 17.19
N ASP A 40 12.18 -7.23 15.89
CA ASP A 40 13.23 -7.23 14.88
C ASP A 40 13.72 -5.78 14.62
N PRO A 41 15.00 -5.47 14.88
CA PRO A 41 15.61 -4.18 14.59
C PRO A 41 15.38 -3.67 13.17
N HIS A 42 15.45 -4.54 12.15
CA HIS A 42 15.35 -4.18 10.74
C HIS A 42 14.01 -3.51 10.39
N TYR A 43 12.94 -3.88 11.09
CA TYR A 43 11.59 -3.32 10.90
C TYR A 43 11.24 -2.20 11.87
N MET A 44 12.06 -1.91 12.87
CA MET A 44 11.67 -1.09 14.02
C MET A 44 12.64 0.03 14.40
N GLU A 45 13.93 -0.10 14.07
CA GLU A 45 14.92 0.95 14.33
C GLU A 45 14.75 2.14 13.36
N PRO A 46 14.90 3.39 13.82
CA PRO A 46 14.84 4.56 12.95
C PRO A 46 15.92 4.50 11.86
N ASP A 47 15.50 4.75 10.62
CA ASP A 47 16.38 4.88 9.45
C ASP A 47 16.47 6.36 9.04
N PRO A 48 17.58 7.07 9.30
CA PRO A 48 17.74 8.48 8.93
C PRO A 48 17.77 8.74 7.42
N THR A 49 18.02 7.72 6.60
CA THR A 49 18.05 7.84 5.13
C THR A 49 16.65 7.77 4.51
N ALA A 50 15.65 7.41 5.31
CA ALA A 50 14.27 7.30 4.89
C ALA A 50 13.63 8.63 4.48
N PHE A 51 12.78 8.59 3.45
CA PHE A 51 11.95 9.73 3.04
C PHE A 51 10.85 10.13 4.05
N SER A 52 10.67 9.37 5.14
CA SER A 52 9.72 9.66 6.21
C SER A 52 10.07 8.87 7.48
N TYR A 53 9.76 9.42 8.66
CA TYR A 53 10.08 8.82 9.96
C TYR A 53 9.60 7.36 10.08
N GLY A 54 10.50 6.50 10.55
CA GLY A 54 10.30 5.05 10.68
C GLY A 54 11.58 4.28 10.36
N SER A 55 11.47 2.96 10.23
CA SER A 55 12.53 2.05 9.80
C SER A 55 12.58 1.90 8.29
N SER A 56 13.66 1.34 7.75
CA SER A 56 13.85 1.05 6.31
C SER A 56 12.61 0.46 5.63
N ARG A 57 11.88 -0.43 6.32
CA ARG A 57 10.69 -1.14 5.84
C ARG A 57 9.34 -0.63 6.38
N ALA A 58 9.29 0.18 7.45
CA ALA A 58 8.03 0.55 8.12
C ALA A 58 7.97 2.02 8.58
N GLY A 59 6.94 2.74 8.17
CA GLY A 59 6.67 4.10 8.65
C GLY A 59 6.17 4.13 10.10
N LEU A 60 6.40 5.24 10.79
CA LEU A 60 6.08 5.45 12.20
C LEU A 60 4.63 5.07 12.56
N ASN A 61 3.66 5.35 11.68
CA ASN A 61 2.25 4.99 11.87
C ASN A 61 2.04 3.48 12.07
N ARG A 62 2.75 2.62 11.31
CA ARG A 62 2.63 1.16 11.44
C ARG A 62 3.40 0.63 12.64
N ILE A 63 4.56 1.21 12.93
CA ILE A 63 5.34 0.91 14.14
C ILE A 63 4.48 1.20 15.37
N ARG A 64 3.83 2.37 15.43
CA ARG A 64 2.91 2.75 16.49
C ARG A 64 1.73 1.78 16.61
N PHE A 65 1.05 1.44 15.52
CA PHE A 65 -0.08 0.48 15.54
C PHE A 65 0.35 -0.89 16.09
N LEU A 66 1.55 -1.37 15.75
CA LEU A 66 2.10 -2.61 16.30
C LEU A 66 2.35 -2.48 17.82
N LEU A 67 2.97 -1.40 18.29
CA LEU A 67 3.23 -1.18 19.73
C LEU A 67 1.93 -1.07 20.54
N GLU A 68 0.91 -0.39 20.01
CA GLU A 68 -0.44 -0.33 20.60
C GLU A 68 -1.07 -1.73 20.66
N SER A 69 -0.96 -2.53 19.58
CA SER A 69 -1.44 -3.93 19.55
C SER A 69 -0.73 -4.86 20.54
N LEU A 70 0.59 -4.69 20.72
CA LEU A 70 1.37 -5.46 21.71
C LEU A 70 1.02 -5.06 23.15
N THR A 71 0.66 -3.80 23.37
CA THR A 71 0.22 -3.29 24.68
C THR A 71 -1.15 -3.84 25.05
N ASP A 72 -2.08 -3.94 24.09
CA ASP A 72 -3.38 -4.59 24.29
C ASP A 72 -3.25 -6.10 24.54
N LEU A 73 -2.37 -6.79 23.80
CA LEU A 73 -2.08 -8.21 24.01
C LEU A 73 -1.48 -8.49 25.41
N ASP A 74 -0.48 -7.71 25.84
CA ASP A 74 0.08 -7.78 27.20
C ASP A 74 -0.98 -7.50 28.28
N SER A 75 -1.86 -6.52 28.05
CA SER A 75 -2.97 -6.20 28.96
C SER A 75 -4.01 -7.31 29.02
N SER A 76 -4.23 -8.03 27.92
CA SER A 76 -5.12 -9.19 27.86
C SER A 76 -4.51 -10.43 28.53
N LEU A 77 -3.21 -10.66 28.36
CA LEU A 77 -2.48 -11.73 29.07
C LEU A 77 -2.44 -11.49 30.58
N LYS A 78 -2.27 -10.24 31.03
CA LYS A 78 -2.31 -9.86 32.45
C LYS A 78 -3.63 -10.18 33.14
N LYS A 79 -4.77 -10.04 32.44
CA LYS A 79 -6.09 -10.45 32.95
C LYS A 79 -6.21 -11.97 33.18
N LEU A 80 -5.32 -12.75 32.57
CA LEU A 80 -5.22 -14.21 32.71
C LEU A 80 -4.04 -14.64 33.60
N GLY A 81 -3.43 -13.73 34.36
CA GLY A 81 -2.27 -14.02 35.21
C GLY A 81 -0.94 -14.19 34.47
N SER A 82 -0.90 -13.91 33.16
CA SER A 82 0.30 -14.01 32.32
C SER A 82 0.83 -12.63 31.89
N ARG A 83 1.90 -12.60 31.08
CA ARG A 83 2.62 -11.38 30.65
C ARG A 83 3.14 -11.58 29.23
N LEU A 84 3.26 -10.52 28.43
CA LEU A 84 3.97 -10.58 27.15
C LEU A 84 5.45 -10.25 27.33
N LEU A 85 6.33 -11.21 27.04
CA LEU A 85 7.76 -11.02 26.98
C LEU A 85 8.12 -10.36 25.64
N ILE A 86 8.59 -9.11 25.71
CA ILE A 86 9.05 -8.36 24.55
C ILE A 86 10.57 -8.46 24.48
N LEU A 87 11.06 -9.14 23.46
CA LEU A 87 12.48 -9.39 23.23
C LEU A 87 12.95 -8.55 22.05
N ARG A 88 14.26 -8.30 21.92
CA ARG A 88 14.84 -7.52 20.80
C ARG A 88 16.01 -8.27 20.18
N GLY A 89 16.06 -8.31 18.86
CA GLY A 89 17.11 -8.98 18.08
C GLY A 89 16.52 -9.69 16.86
N GLU A 90 17.38 -10.40 16.13
CA GLU A 90 16.98 -11.27 15.03
C GLU A 90 16.12 -12.44 15.59
N PRO A 91 14.87 -12.64 15.11
CA PRO A 91 13.96 -13.62 15.72
C PRO A 91 14.48 -15.05 15.79
N SER A 92 15.29 -15.48 14.82
CA SER A 92 15.89 -16.82 14.85
C SER A 92 16.88 -17.00 16.02
N GLU A 93 17.81 -16.06 16.19
CA GLU A 93 18.77 -16.06 17.31
C GLU A 93 18.08 -15.94 18.67
N VAL A 94 17.12 -15.03 18.78
CA VAL A 94 16.41 -14.75 20.03
C VAL A 94 15.61 -15.98 20.50
N LEU A 95 14.93 -16.69 19.60
CA LEU A 95 14.20 -17.91 19.98
C LEU A 95 15.13 -19.06 20.37
N ILE A 96 16.23 -19.26 19.65
CA ILE A 96 17.24 -20.28 20.01
C ILE A 96 17.83 -19.99 21.40
N ARG A 97 17.98 -18.71 21.77
CA ARG A 97 18.39 -18.28 23.12
C ARG A 97 17.29 -18.50 24.18
N CYS A 98 16.03 -18.25 23.87
CA CYS A 98 14.91 -18.48 24.81
C CYS A 98 14.61 -19.95 25.08
N LEU A 99 15.13 -20.87 24.26
CA LEU A 99 15.09 -22.31 24.48
C LEU A 99 16.27 -22.82 25.34
N ARG A 100 17.07 -21.92 25.93
CA ARG A 100 18.13 -22.23 26.90
C ARG A 100 17.75 -21.66 28.27
N GLU A 101 17.90 -22.47 29.31
CA GLU A 101 17.32 -22.23 30.64
C GLU A 101 17.87 -20.98 31.36
N GLU A 102 19.04 -20.49 30.96
CA GLU A 102 19.86 -19.53 31.70
C GLU A 102 19.44 -18.05 31.55
N TRP A 103 18.53 -17.70 30.63
CA TRP A 103 18.26 -16.30 30.26
C TRP A 103 16.99 -15.68 30.89
N VAL A 104 16.21 -16.44 31.66
CA VAL A 104 14.84 -16.07 32.07
C VAL A 104 14.76 -15.12 33.28
N ALA A 105 15.85 -14.93 34.04
CA ALA A 105 15.82 -14.38 35.40
C ALA A 105 15.55 -12.86 35.53
N ASP A 106 16.14 -12.00 34.69
CA ASP A 106 16.34 -10.57 35.03
C ASP A 106 15.87 -9.57 33.94
N PHE A 107 14.56 -9.25 33.85
CA PHE A 107 14.06 -8.27 32.87
C PHE A 107 12.88 -7.37 33.34
N GLU A 108 12.99 -6.04 33.15
CA GLU A 108 11.96 -5.04 33.52
C GLU A 108 11.76 -3.90 32.48
N LYS A 109 10.75 -3.02 32.67
CA LYS A 109 10.13 -2.20 31.58
C LYS A 109 9.57 -0.83 32.03
N PRO A 110 9.70 0.29 31.25
CA PRO A 110 9.11 1.61 31.55
C PRO A 110 7.68 1.84 30.96
N LYS A 111 7.03 2.98 31.30
CA LYS A 111 5.58 3.27 31.09
C LYS A 111 5.27 4.49 30.18
N GLY A 112 4.14 4.49 29.45
CA GLY A 112 3.59 5.64 28.67
C GLY A 112 2.24 5.36 27.97
N ASN A 113 1.42 6.38 27.66
CA ASN A 113 -0.03 6.29 27.33
C ASN A 113 -0.41 6.91 25.94
N PRO A 114 -1.15 6.22 25.03
CA PRO A 114 -1.52 6.73 23.70
C PRO A 114 -3.03 6.80 23.36
N SER A 115 -3.39 7.76 22.48
CA SER A 115 -4.73 8.01 21.92
C SER A 115 -4.60 8.86 20.61
N ALA A 116 -5.59 9.32 19.83
CA ALA A 116 -6.98 8.96 19.44
C ALA A 116 -7.46 10.07 18.44
N PHE A 117 -8.47 10.00 17.57
CA PHE A 117 -9.32 8.97 16.93
C PHE A 117 -10.02 9.65 15.72
N LEU A 118 -10.37 8.97 14.60
CA LEU A 118 -11.55 9.32 13.75
C LEU A 118 -11.90 8.26 12.68
N ARG A 119 -13.17 8.28 12.19
CA ARG A 119 -13.83 7.17 11.45
C ARG A 119 -13.74 7.25 9.90
N PRO A 120 -13.44 6.13 9.21
CA PRO A 120 -13.61 6.01 7.75
C PRO A 120 -14.90 5.26 7.30
N ALA A 121 -15.21 5.33 6.00
CA ALA A 121 -16.47 4.85 5.38
C ALA A 121 -16.54 3.35 5.05
N THR A 122 -15.57 2.54 5.47
CA THR A 122 -15.61 1.07 5.40
C THR A 122 -15.15 0.49 6.74
N THR A 123 -15.21 -0.83 6.93
CA THR A 123 -14.96 -1.46 8.25
C THR A 123 -13.58 -1.17 8.84
N VAL A 124 -12.58 -0.85 8.01
CA VAL A 124 -11.18 -0.57 8.39
C VAL A 124 -10.58 -1.67 9.28
N LEU A 125 -11.07 -2.90 9.11
CA LEU A 125 -10.55 -4.08 9.79
C LEU A 125 -9.23 -4.58 9.17
N SER A 126 -8.76 -3.99 8.06
CA SER A 126 -7.54 -4.43 7.37
C SER A 126 -6.25 -4.39 8.22
N PRO A 127 -5.98 -3.39 9.09
CA PRO A 127 -4.80 -3.43 9.96
C PRO A 127 -4.90 -4.55 11.01
N TYR A 128 -6.08 -4.72 11.60
CA TYR A 128 -6.38 -5.77 12.58
C TYR A 128 -6.29 -7.17 11.98
N LEU A 129 -6.71 -7.37 10.72
CA LEU A 129 -6.58 -8.62 9.99
C LEU A 129 -5.13 -8.88 9.54
N LYS A 130 -4.34 -7.85 9.20
CA LYS A 130 -2.90 -7.97 8.92
C LYS A 130 -2.18 -8.52 10.15
N PHE A 131 -2.25 -7.80 11.27
CA PHE A 131 -1.55 -8.17 12.49
C PHE A 131 -2.23 -9.35 13.23
N GLY A 132 -3.41 -9.77 12.78
CA GLY A 132 -4.16 -10.88 13.35
C GLY A 132 -4.74 -10.57 14.73
N CYS A 133 -4.91 -9.30 15.07
CA CYS A 133 -5.70 -8.83 16.22
C CYS A 133 -7.16 -9.28 16.09
N LEU A 134 -7.68 -9.35 14.86
CA LEU A 134 -8.93 -10.00 14.52
C LEU A 134 -8.66 -11.33 13.79
N SER A 135 -9.33 -12.41 14.19
CA SER A 135 -9.35 -13.64 13.41
C SER A 135 -10.21 -13.48 12.14
N CYS A 136 -9.67 -13.90 11.00
CA CYS A 136 -10.44 -14.05 9.77
C CYS A 136 -11.49 -15.18 9.85
N ARG A 137 -11.25 -16.24 10.65
CA ARG A 137 -12.20 -17.36 10.85
C ARG A 137 -13.40 -16.91 11.66
N TYR A 138 -13.17 -16.21 12.76
CA TYR A 138 -14.23 -15.59 13.57
C TYR A 138 -15.03 -14.61 12.73
N PHE A 139 -14.36 -13.68 12.03
CA PHE A 139 -15.05 -12.69 11.19
C PHE A 139 -15.85 -13.35 10.04
N TYR A 140 -15.32 -14.40 9.41
CA TYR A 140 -16.07 -15.22 8.44
C TYR A 140 -17.32 -15.83 9.07
N GLN A 141 -17.22 -16.43 10.26
CA GLN A 141 -18.35 -17.04 10.98
C GLN A 141 -19.41 -15.99 11.34
N SER A 142 -19.02 -14.83 11.88
CA SER A 142 -19.94 -13.73 12.18
C SER A 142 -20.65 -13.21 10.93
N ILE A 143 -19.97 -13.11 9.79
CA ILE A 143 -20.60 -12.79 8.51
C ILE A 143 -21.62 -13.89 8.15
N GLN A 144 -21.23 -15.16 8.17
CA GLN A 144 -22.11 -16.29 7.82
C GLN A 144 -23.36 -16.35 8.71
N GLU A 145 -23.24 -16.08 10.01
CA GLU A 145 -24.36 -16.02 10.95
C GLU A 145 -25.37 -14.92 10.55
N VAL A 146 -24.89 -13.70 10.27
CA VAL A 146 -25.74 -12.61 9.77
C VAL A 146 -26.35 -12.95 8.40
N LEU A 147 -25.60 -13.58 7.48
CA LEU A 147 -26.11 -13.94 6.16
C LEU A 147 -27.25 -14.97 6.23
N ARG A 148 -27.25 -15.89 7.21
CA ARG A 148 -28.34 -16.86 7.43
C ARG A 148 -29.64 -16.22 7.93
N THR A 149 -29.57 -15.09 8.64
CA THR A 149 -30.77 -14.44 9.21
C THR A 149 -31.46 -13.49 8.23
N VAL A 150 -30.80 -13.10 7.12
CA VAL A 150 -31.34 -12.13 6.16
C VAL A 150 -31.79 -12.80 4.84
N LYS A 151 -33.00 -12.48 4.38
CA LYS A 151 -33.62 -13.11 3.18
C LYS A 151 -32.89 -12.81 1.85
N ARG A 152 -32.11 -11.73 1.79
CA ARG A 152 -31.35 -11.30 0.60
C ARG A 152 -30.06 -10.64 1.03
N HIS A 153 -28.96 -10.96 0.36
CA HIS A 153 -27.65 -10.37 0.60
C HIS A 153 -26.79 -10.39 -0.68
N THR A 154 -25.73 -9.57 -0.72
CA THR A 154 -24.75 -9.58 -1.80
C THR A 154 -23.89 -10.85 -1.79
N SER A 155 -23.41 -11.28 -2.96
CA SER A 155 -22.48 -12.40 -3.12
C SER A 155 -21.05 -11.95 -3.48
N PRO A 156 -20.02 -12.81 -3.35
CA PRO A 156 -18.70 -12.55 -3.93
C PRO A 156 -18.80 -12.27 -5.45
N PRO A 157 -17.89 -11.46 -6.04
CA PRO A 157 -16.70 -10.87 -5.43
C PRO A 157 -16.94 -9.54 -4.70
N VAL A 158 -18.17 -8.99 -4.73
CA VAL A 158 -18.47 -7.64 -4.23
C VAL A 158 -18.92 -7.59 -2.76
N SER A 159 -19.40 -8.70 -2.20
CA SER A 159 -19.85 -8.77 -0.80
C SER A 159 -18.71 -8.60 0.20
N LEU A 160 -19.06 -8.35 1.47
CA LEU A 160 -18.10 -8.33 2.58
C LEU A 160 -17.37 -9.66 2.73
N LEU A 161 -18.06 -10.78 2.51
CA LEU A 161 -17.44 -12.11 2.40
C LEU A 161 -16.47 -12.19 1.22
N GLY A 162 -16.84 -11.62 0.07
CA GLY A 162 -15.96 -11.47 -1.08
C GLY A 162 -14.65 -10.75 -0.76
N GLN A 163 -14.64 -9.80 0.18
CA GLN A 163 -13.42 -9.10 0.59
C GLN A 163 -12.47 -10.01 1.40
N LEU A 164 -12.99 -10.98 2.17
CA LEU A 164 -12.18 -12.03 2.78
C LEU A 164 -11.65 -13.02 1.73
N LEU A 165 -12.45 -13.37 0.72
CA LEU A 165 -11.99 -14.22 -0.38
C LEU A 165 -10.90 -13.53 -1.24
N TRP A 166 -10.93 -12.21 -1.39
CA TRP A 166 -9.83 -11.46 -2.03
C TRP A 166 -8.50 -11.58 -1.27
N ARG A 167 -8.55 -11.53 0.08
CA ARG A 167 -7.37 -11.79 0.90
C ARG A 167 -6.84 -13.20 0.65
N ASP A 168 -7.69 -14.21 0.74
CA ASP A 168 -7.26 -15.61 0.65
C ASP A 168 -6.80 -15.99 -0.77
N PHE A 169 -7.41 -15.39 -1.81
CA PHE A 169 -6.93 -15.44 -3.20
C PHE A 169 -5.48 -14.95 -3.32
N PHE A 170 -5.20 -13.73 -2.84
CA PHE A 170 -3.86 -13.16 -2.92
C PHE A 170 -2.84 -13.93 -2.07
N TYR A 171 -3.22 -14.39 -0.87
CA TYR A 171 -2.37 -15.25 -0.04
C TYR A 171 -2.01 -16.56 -0.75
N THR A 172 -2.99 -17.22 -1.38
CA THR A 172 -2.79 -18.51 -2.05
C THR A 172 -1.88 -18.37 -3.27
N VAL A 173 -2.14 -17.40 -4.16
CA VAL A 173 -1.32 -17.20 -5.37
C VAL A 173 0.08 -16.69 -5.02
N ALA A 174 0.23 -15.84 -3.99
CA ALA A 174 1.53 -15.33 -3.57
C ALA A 174 2.42 -16.44 -2.98
N PHE A 175 1.85 -17.37 -2.21
CA PHE A 175 2.56 -18.54 -1.70
C PHE A 175 3.03 -19.48 -2.82
N GLY A 176 2.18 -19.71 -3.83
CA GLY A 176 2.50 -20.57 -4.98
C GLY A 176 3.42 -19.95 -6.04
N THR A 177 3.80 -18.66 -5.91
CA THR A 177 4.54 -17.93 -6.94
C THR A 177 5.91 -17.46 -6.45
N PRO A 178 7.00 -18.11 -6.86
CA PRO A 178 8.35 -17.58 -6.67
C PRO A 178 8.48 -16.18 -7.27
N SER A 179 9.20 -15.28 -6.59
CA SER A 179 9.37 -13.88 -7.01
C SER A 179 8.07 -13.08 -7.17
N PHE A 180 6.98 -13.45 -6.49
CA PHE A 180 5.69 -12.72 -6.53
C PHE A 180 5.81 -11.20 -6.26
N ASP A 181 6.83 -10.81 -5.50
CA ASP A 181 7.13 -9.45 -5.08
C ASP A 181 8.02 -8.64 -6.02
N ARG A 182 8.31 -9.15 -7.21
CA ARG A 182 9.09 -8.44 -8.24
C ARG A 182 8.63 -8.82 -9.64
N MET A 183 9.06 -8.07 -10.64
CA MET A 183 8.76 -8.35 -12.05
C MET A 183 9.69 -9.44 -12.60
N ARG A 184 11.00 -9.31 -12.38
CA ARG A 184 12.02 -10.21 -12.92
C ARG A 184 11.91 -11.62 -12.31
N GLY A 185 11.83 -12.64 -13.16
CA GLY A 185 11.70 -14.05 -12.74
C GLY A 185 10.32 -14.45 -12.21
N ASN A 186 9.33 -13.55 -12.21
CA ASN A 186 7.97 -13.81 -11.76
C ASN A 186 7.11 -14.35 -12.92
N LYS A 187 6.76 -15.64 -12.84
CA LYS A 187 6.07 -16.38 -13.92
C LYS A 187 4.69 -15.84 -14.31
N ILE A 188 4.01 -15.10 -13.42
CA ILE A 188 2.69 -14.52 -13.70
C ILE A 188 2.75 -13.01 -14.02
N CYS A 189 3.93 -12.39 -13.95
CA CYS A 189 4.10 -10.97 -14.20
C CYS A 189 4.55 -10.73 -15.65
N LYS A 190 3.81 -9.90 -16.39
CA LYS A 190 4.25 -9.38 -17.68
C LYS A 190 5.52 -8.55 -17.51
N GLN A 191 6.49 -8.80 -18.38
CA GLN A 191 7.76 -8.09 -18.42
C GLN A 191 7.56 -6.79 -19.21
N ILE A 192 7.58 -5.65 -18.53
CA ILE A 192 7.24 -4.33 -19.11
C ILE A 192 8.43 -3.39 -18.89
N PRO A 193 8.90 -2.65 -19.93
CA PRO A 193 10.02 -1.72 -19.81
C PRO A 193 9.58 -0.41 -19.15
N TRP A 194 9.27 -0.48 -17.86
CA TRP A 194 8.88 0.68 -17.06
C TRP A 194 9.97 1.76 -17.04
N ASN A 195 9.55 3.00 -16.83
CA ASN A 195 10.47 4.11 -16.66
C ASN A 195 11.15 4.06 -15.30
N ASP A 196 12.40 4.51 -15.31
CA ASP A 196 13.13 4.87 -14.11
C ASP A 196 13.29 6.40 -14.10
N ASN A 197 12.47 7.08 -13.30
CA ASN A 197 12.47 8.54 -13.16
C ASN A 197 12.11 8.88 -11.71
N ASP A 198 13.12 9.24 -10.94
CA ASP A 198 12.96 9.51 -9.51
C ASP A 198 12.30 10.87 -9.22
N GLU A 199 12.38 11.85 -10.12
CA GLU A 199 11.68 13.13 -9.95
C GLU A 199 10.16 12.92 -9.94
N LEU A 200 9.63 12.16 -10.90
CA LEU A 200 8.21 11.80 -10.99
C LEU A 200 7.78 10.88 -9.83
N LEU A 201 8.65 9.95 -9.41
CA LEU A 201 8.40 9.13 -8.23
C LEU A 201 8.30 9.99 -6.96
N VAL A 202 9.23 10.92 -6.75
CA VAL A 202 9.27 11.82 -5.59
C VAL A 202 8.05 12.75 -5.61
N ALA A 203 7.68 13.31 -6.76
CA ALA A 203 6.48 14.12 -6.90
C ALA A 203 5.21 13.35 -6.52
N TRP A 204 5.08 12.10 -6.96
CA TRP A 204 3.97 11.23 -6.56
C TRP A 204 3.99 10.88 -5.06
N ARG A 205 5.14 10.42 -4.56
CA ARG A 205 5.35 10.03 -3.15
C ARG A 205 5.03 11.16 -2.18
N ASP A 206 5.42 12.38 -2.52
CA ASP A 206 5.34 13.55 -1.66
C ASP A 206 4.13 14.45 -1.92
N ALA A 207 3.14 13.97 -2.69
CA ALA A 207 1.91 14.69 -3.00
C ALA A 207 2.16 16.07 -3.67
N ARG A 208 3.00 16.05 -4.71
CA ARG A 208 3.38 17.22 -5.53
C ARG A 208 3.21 16.96 -7.03
N THR A 209 2.27 16.10 -7.42
CA THR A 209 1.98 15.80 -8.83
C THR A 209 1.29 16.95 -9.55
N GLY A 210 0.73 17.91 -8.80
CA GLY A 210 -0.08 19.00 -9.34
C GLY A 210 -1.53 18.59 -9.62
N PHE A 211 -1.92 17.34 -9.34
CA PHE A 211 -3.29 16.83 -9.46
C PHE A 211 -3.94 16.67 -8.07
N PRO A 212 -4.83 17.58 -7.65
CA PRO A 212 -5.29 17.62 -6.25
C PRO A 212 -5.94 16.35 -5.73
N TRP A 213 -6.62 15.59 -6.60
CA TRP A 213 -7.16 14.27 -6.23
C TRP A 213 -6.04 13.27 -5.85
N ILE A 214 -4.99 13.18 -6.66
CA ILE A 214 -3.85 12.29 -6.44
C ILE A 214 -3.05 12.74 -5.20
N ASP A 215 -2.76 14.03 -5.13
CA ASP A 215 -1.97 14.61 -4.05
C ASP A 215 -2.71 14.51 -2.69
N ALA A 216 -4.02 14.74 -2.65
CA ALA A 216 -4.83 14.54 -1.44
C ALA A 216 -4.80 13.08 -0.94
N ILE A 217 -4.86 12.10 -1.84
CA ILE A 217 -4.75 10.67 -1.49
C ILE A 217 -3.37 10.33 -0.94
N MET A 218 -2.30 10.89 -1.53
CA MET A 218 -0.94 10.65 -1.07
C MET A 218 -0.64 11.36 0.27
N VAL A 219 -1.29 12.49 0.55
CA VAL A 219 -1.31 13.07 1.91
C VAL A 219 -2.10 12.19 2.89
N GLN A 220 -3.26 11.64 2.49
CA GLN A 220 -4.01 10.71 3.35
C GLN A 220 -3.18 9.45 3.68
N LEU A 221 -2.49 8.87 2.68
CA LEU A 221 -1.58 7.74 2.89
C LEU A 221 -0.52 8.07 3.94
N ARG A 222 0.12 9.25 3.84
CA ARG A 222 1.17 9.67 4.79
C ARG A 222 0.63 9.96 6.19
N LYS A 223 -0.52 10.66 6.30
CA LYS A 223 -1.10 11.06 7.58
C LYS A 223 -1.79 9.92 8.32
N TRP A 224 -2.58 9.09 7.62
CA TRP A 224 -3.43 8.05 8.24
C TRP A 224 -2.87 6.63 8.05
N GLY A 225 -1.97 6.40 7.09
CA GLY A 225 -1.51 5.07 6.72
C GLY A 225 -2.60 4.17 6.13
N TRP A 226 -3.74 4.74 5.72
CA TRP A 226 -4.87 4.02 5.15
C TRP A 226 -5.67 4.92 4.21
N MET A 227 -6.09 4.37 3.08
CA MET A 227 -7.04 5.00 2.15
C MET A 227 -8.01 3.94 1.62
N HIS A 228 -9.17 4.41 1.16
CA HIS A 228 -10.18 3.60 0.51
C HIS A 228 -9.65 2.89 -0.75
N HIS A 229 -10.18 1.72 -1.10
CA HIS A 229 -9.63 0.92 -2.21
C HIS A 229 -9.61 1.67 -3.56
N LEU A 230 -10.67 2.43 -3.90
CA LEU A 230 -10.69 3.25 -5.12
C LEU A 230 -9.69 4.42 -5.11
N ALA A 231 -9.29 4.90 -3.93
CA ALA A 231 -8.22 5.88 -3.79
C ALA A 231 -6.85 5.22 -4.09
N ARG A 232 -6.61 4.02 -3.55
CA ARG A 232 -5.44 3.18 -3.90
C ARG A 232 -5.39 2.90 -5.41
N HIS A 233 -6.53 2.57 -6.02
CA HIS A 233 -6.64 2.35 -7.47
C HIS A 233 -6.24 3.59 -8.27
N SER A 234 -6.71 4.78 -7.87
CA SER A 234 -6.41 6.05 -8.56
C SER A 234 -4.90 6.32 -8.57
N VAL A 235 -4.24 6.29 -7.41
CA VAL A 235 -2.82 6.65 -7.30
C VAL A 235 -1.89 5.58 -7.89
N ALA A 236 -2.24 4.29 -7.79
CA ALA A 236 -1.47 3.21 -8.40
C ALA A 236 -1.59 3.20 -9.93
N CYS A 237 -2.79 3.48 -10.46
CA CYS A 237 -2.99 3.66 -11.90
C CYS A 237 -2.15 4.85 -12.40
N PHE A 238 -2.27 6.01 -11.77
CA PHE A 238 -1.52 7.23 -12.14
C PHE A 238 0.00 6.99 -12.18
N LEU A 239 0.57 6.39 -11.12
CA LEU A 239 2.00 6.10 -11.06
C LEU A 239 2.48 5.15 -12.17
N THR A 240 1.67 4.14 -12.51
CA THR A 240 2.07 3.06 -13.42
C THR A 240 1.49 3.29 -14.82
N ARG A 241 0.52 2.47 -15.24
CA ARG A 241 -0.05 2.44 -16.60
C ARG A 241 -0.93 3.63 -17.00
N GLY A 242 -1.22 4.54 -16.07
CA GLY A 242 -2.15 5.66 -16.27
C GLY A 242 -1.46 6.91 -16.80
N ASP A 243 -0.35 7.32 -16.18
CA ASP A 243 0.23 8.65 -16.43
C ASP A 243 1.77 8.67 -16.38
N LEU A 244 2.40 8.17 -15.31
CA LEU A 244 3.86 8.36 -15.09
C LEU A 244 4.75 7.22 -15.64
N PHE A 245 4.17 6.05 -15.93
CA PHE A 245 4.86 4.84 -16.42
C PHE A 245 6.01 4.34 -15.52
N ILE A 246 5.97 4.65 -14.22
CA ILE A 246 6.99 4.24 -13.25
C ILE A 246 6.79 2.77 -12.85
N HIS A 247 7.89 2.09 -12.52
CA HIS A 247 7.88 0.69 -12.08
C HIS A 247 6.98 0.47 -10.86
N TRP A 248 6.06 -0.50 -10.94
CA TRP A 248 5.08 -0.77 -9.87
C TRP A 248 5.72 -1.13 -8.53
N GLU A 249 6.88 -1.79 -8.54
CA GLU A 249 7.69 -2.07 -7.34
C GLU A 249 8.02 -0.80 -6.53
N LYS A 250 8.34 0.34 -7.19
CA LYS A 250 8.62 1.60 -6.50
C LYS A 250 7.38 2.13 -5.76
N GLY A 251 6.20 1.98 -6.35
CA GLY A 251 4.92 2.28 -5.70
C GLY A 251 4.58 1.32 -4.56
N ARG A 252 4.86 0.02 -4.79
CA ARG A 252 4.72 -1.06 -3.81
C ARG A 252 5.54 -0.79 -2.56
N ASP A 253 6.79 -0.38 -2.69
CA ASP A 253 7.69 -0.06 -1.56
C ASP A 253 7.18 1.13 -0.73
N ILE A 254 6.71 2.18 -1.39
CA ILE A 254 6.11 3.35 -0.71
C ILE A 254 4.85 2.94 0.06
N PHE A 255 3.97 2.13 -0.55
CA PHE A 255 2.80 1.56 0.13
C PHE A 255 3.20 0.60 1.25
N GLU A 256 4.22 -0.23 1.03
CA GLU A 256 4.72 -1.21 1.99
C GLU A 256 5.23 -0.51 3.24
N ARG A 257 5.85 0.67 3.12
CA ARG A 257 6.28 1.49 4.26
C ARG A 257 5.10 2.24 4.91
N LEU A 258 4.29 2.96 4.13
CA LEU A 258 3.32 3.92 4.68
C LEU A 258 2.01 3.30 5.17
N LEU A 259 1.55 2.18 4.57
CA LEU A 259 0.29 1.55 4.99
C LEU A 259 0.40 0.91 6.38
N ILE A 260 -0.54 1.20 7.27
CA ILE A 260 -0.69 0.45 8.53
C ILE A 260 -1.22 -0.98 8.29
N ASP A 261 -1.98 -1.17 7.21
CA ASP A 261 -2.44 -2.48 6.72
C ASP A 261 -1.51 -3.14 5.70
N SER A 262 -0.25 -2.69 5.62
CA SER A 262 0.79 -3.30 4.76
C SER A 262 0.91 -4.81 5.01
N ASP A 263 0.49 -5.58 4.00
CA ASP A 263 0.54 -7.04 3.93
C ASP A 263 1.19 -7.46 2.61
N TRP A 264 2.25 -8.27 2.68
CA TRP A 264 3.09 -8.61 1.52
C TRP A 264 2.29 -9.26 0.37
N ALA A 265 1.39 -10.21 0.67
CA ALA A 265 0.62 -10.89 -0.39
C ALA A 265 -0.40 -9.94 -1.03
N ILE A 266 -1.12 -9.18 -0.21
CA ILE A 266 -2.19 -8.28 -0.69
C ILE A 266 -1.59 -7.08 -1.44
N ASN A 267 -0.53 -6.46 -0.91
CA ASN A 267 0.09 -5.28 -1.52
C ASN A 267 0.70 -5.64 -2.90
N ASN A 268 1.53 -6.69 -2.97
CA ASN A 268 2.11 -7.13 -4.24
C ASN A 268 1.04 -7.53 -5.27
N GLY A 269 0.04 -8.31 -4.85
CA GLY A 269 -1.05 -8.73 -5.74
C GLY A 269 -1.87 -7.57 -6.31
N ASN A 270 -2.16 -6.55 -5.50
CA ASN A 270 -2.88 -5.35 -5.96
C ASN A 270 -2.01 -4.44 -6.84
N TRP A 271 -0.70 -4.32 -6.59
CA TRP A 271 0.20 -3.59 -7.48
C TRP A 271 0.37 -4.27 -8.83
N LEU A 272 0.49 -5.61 -8.87
CA LEU A 272 0.45 -6.40 -10.10
C LEU A 272 -0.86 -6.21 -10.87
N TRP A 273 -2.00 -6.18 -10.15
CA TRP A 273 -3.33 -5.95 -10.73
C TRP A 273 -3.47 -4.55 -11.34
N LEU A 274 -3.12 -3.52 -10.59
CA LEU A 274 -3.40 -2.13 -10.95
C LEU A 274 -2.44 -1.58 -12.02
N SER A 275 -1.21 -2.08 -12.07
CA SER A 275 -0.26 -1.86 -13.17
C SER A 275 -0.62 -2.64 -14.44
N CYS A 276 -1.58 -3.56 -14.36
CA CYS A 276 -1.87 -4.57 -15.38
C CYS A 276 -0.71 -5.53 -15.72
N SER A 277 0.26 -5.67 -14.80
CA SER A 277 1.32 -6.67 -14.90
C SER A 277 0.80 -8.11 -14.71
N SER A 278 -0.24 -8.31 -13.90
CA SER A 278 -0.92 -9.61 -13.75
C SER A 278 -2.40 -9.43 -13.38
N PHE A 279 -3.18 -10.53 -13.40
CA PHE A 279 -4.60 -10.64 -13.02
C PHE A 279 -5.62 -9.81 -13.83
N SER A 280 -5.36 -8.53 -14.08
CA SER A 280 -6.19 -7.65 -14.90
C SER A 280 -5.39 -7.14 -16.09
N TYR A 281 -5.90 -7.37 -17.30
CA TYR A 281 -5.17 -7.06 -18.54
C TYR A 281 -5.82 -5.93 -19.36
N GLN A 282 -6.87 -5.30 -18.84
CA GLN A 282 -7.63 -4.22 -19.50
C GLN A 282 -6.96 -2.85 -19.27
N TYR A 283 -5.71 -2.70 -19.71
CA TYR A 283 -4.87 -1.52 -19.42
C TYR A 283 -5.45 -0.19 -19.93
N HIS A 284 -6.34 -0.22 -20.92
CA HIS A 284 -7.09 0.95 -21.43
C HIS A 284 -8.09 1.54 -20.42
N ARG A 285 -8.47 0.82 -19.35
CA ARG A 285 -9.36 1.32 -18.29
C ARG A 285 -8.59 2.19 -17.30
N ILE A 286 -8.20 3.39 -17.73
CA ILE A 286 -7.41 4.35 -16.94
C ILE A 286 -8.33 5.20 -16.05
N TYR A 287 -7.91 5.42 -14.80
CA TYR A 287 -8.58 6.35 -13.88
C TYR A 287 -8.13 7.77 -14.20
N SER A 288 -9.06 8.69 -14.46
CA SER A 288 -8.70 10.09 -14.65
C SER A 288 -8.34 10.75 -13.31
N PRO A 289 -7.19 11.43 -13.19
CA PRO A 289 -6.81 12.16 -11.98
C PRO A 289 -7.66 13.42 -11.75
N VAL A 290 -8.52 13.81 -12.69
CA VAL A 290 -9.42 14.97 -12.59
C VAL A 290 -10.87 14.50 -12.38
N SER A 291 -11.44 13.74 -13.31
CA SER A 291 -12.88 13.45 -13.30
C SER A 291 -13.30 12.36 -12.31
N PHE A 292 -12.39 11.50 -11.85
CA PHE A 292 -12.76 10.38 -10.98
C PHE A 292 -13.21 10.84 -9.59
N GLY A 293 -12.44 11.72 -8.93
CA GLY A 293 -12.85 12.28 -7.64
C GLY A 293 -14.13 13.12 -7.74
N LYS A 294 -14.21 13.98 -8.77
CA LYS A 294 -15.35 14.86 -9.05
C LYS A 294 -16.70 14.13 -9.18
N LYS A 295 -16.69 12.84 -9.55
CA LYS A 295 -17.88 11.97 -9.58
C LYS A 295 -18.49 11.70 -8.20
N TYR A 296 -17.66 11.66 -7.16
CA TYR A 296 -18.07 11.31 -5.78
C TYR A 296 -18.10 12.52 -4.86
N ASP A 297 -17.25 13.52 -5.13
CA ASP A 297 -17.10 14.74 -4.34
C ASP A 297 -16.96 15.95 -5.30
N PRO A 298 -18.06 16.45 -5.91
CA PRO A 298 -17.98 17.54 -6.89
C PRO A 298 -17.57 18.90 -6.28
N ASN A 299 -17.63 19.04 -4.95
CA ASN A 299 -17.20 20.26 -4.24
C ASN A 299 -15.71 20.22 -3.87
N GLY A 300 -15.13 19.02 -3.79
CA GLY A 300 -13.72 18.77 -3.47
C GLY A 300 -13.42 18.84 -1.96
N GLU A 301 -14.38 18.53 -1.09
CA GLU A 301 -14.21 18.57 0.37
C GLU A 301 -13.05 17.68 0.86
N TYR A 302 -12.87 16.51 0.23
CA TYR A 302 -11.72 15.63 0.47
C TYR A 302 -10.38 16.32 0.12
N ILE A 303 -10.35 17.06 -0.99
CA ILE A 303 -9.19 17.84 -1.41
C ILE A 303 -8.93 18.97 -0.41
N ARG A 304 -9.96 19.75 -0.03
CA ARG A 304 -9.84 20.86 0.94
C ARG A 304 -9.31 20.38 2.29
N HIS A 305 -9.74 19.19 2.74
CA HIS A 305 -9.30 18.60 4.01
C HIS A 305 -7.82 18.18 4.00
N PHE A 306 -7.38 17.44 2.97
CA PHE A 306 -6.01 16.91 2.92
C PHE A 306 -4.99 17.92 2.37
N LEU A 307 -5.41 18.83 1.48
CA LEU A 307 -4.62 19.90 0.86
C LEU A 307 -5.17 21.28 1.27
N PRO A 308 -4.93 21.74 2.51
CA PRO A 308 -5.47 23.02 3.01
C PRO A 308 -4.98 24.26 2.25
N VAL A 309 -3.92 24.14 1.43
CA VAL A 309 -3.48 25.19 0.50
C VAL A 309 -4.49 25.45 -0.64
N LEU A 310 -5.37 24.48 -0.94
CA LEU A 310 -6.46 24.61 -1.90
C LEU A 310 -7.84 24.83 -1.23
N LYS A 311 -7.88 25.03 0.10
CA LYS A 311 -9.15 25.05 0.87
C LYS A 311 -10.17 26.08 0.34
N ASP A 312 -9.71 27.22 -0.17
CA ASP A 312 -10.53 28.33 -0.63
C ASP A 312 -10.70 28.36 -2.18
N MET A 313 -10.07 27.43 -2.90
CA MET A 313 -10.14 27.35 -4.38
C MET A 313 -11.59 27.04 -4.83
N PRO A 314 -12.17 27.78 -5.80
CA PRO A 314 -13.54 27.50 -6.25
C PRO A 314 -13.71 26.08 -6.77
N LYS A 315 -14.88 25.47 -6.55
CA LYS A 315 -15.17 24.06 -6.91
C LYS A 315 -15.04 23.79 -8.42
N GLU A 316 -15.16 24.82 -9.23
CA GLU A 316 -14.96 24.80 -10.68
C GLU A 316 -13.52 24.37 -11.02
N TYR A 317 -12.56 24.78 -10.20
CA TYR A 317 -11.12 24.59 -10.40
C TYR A 317 -10.47 23.63 -9.37
N ILE A 318 -11.18 23.18 -8.33
CA ILE A 318 -10.60 22.38 -7.23
C ILE A 318 -9.91 21.07 -7.68
N TYR A 319 -10.33 20.50 -8.82
CA TYR A 319 -9.73 19.31 -9.44
C TYR A 319 -8.66 19.63 -10.51
N GLU A 320 -8.59 20.89 -10.96
CA GLU A 320 -7.74 21.34 -12.06
C GLU A 320 -7.26 22.79 -11.85
N PRO A 321 -6.62 23.12 -10.72
CA PRO A 321 -6.42 24.52 -10.31
C PRO A 321 -5.51 25.33 -11.25
N TRP A 322 -4.74 24.65 -12.11
CA TRP A 322 -3.98 25.26 -13.19
C TRP A 322 -4.84 25.89 -14.30
N THR A 323 -6.16 25.59 -14.37
CA THR A 323 -7.12 26.26 -15.28
C THR A 323 -7.81 27.46 -14.64
N ALA A 324 -7.60 27.71 -13.33
CA ALA A 324 -8.09 28.91 -12.67
C ALA A 324 -7.36 30.16 -13.20
N PRO A 325 -8.08 31.26 -13.54
CA PRO A 325 -7.44 32.53 -13.87
C PRO A 325 -6.52 33.02 -12.76
N LEU A 326 -5.42 33.71 -13.12
CA LEU A 326 -4.45 34.20 -12.13
C LEU A 326 -5.07 35.12 -11.07
N SER A 327 -6.09 35.91 -11.43
CA SER A 327 -6.85 36.74 -10.50
C SER A 327 -7.63 35.92 -9.45
N VAL A 328 -8.14 34.74 -9.83
CA VAL A 328 -8.78 33.79 -8.90
C VAL A 328 -7.72 33.19 -7.97
N GLN A 329 -6.61 32.71 -8.52
CA GLN A 329 -5.48 32.14 -7.76
C GLN A 329 -4.93 33.13 -6.71
N GLN A 330 -4.72 34.39 -7.10
CA GLN A 330 -4.30 35.47 -6.20
C GLN A 330 -5.35 35.76 -5.11
N LYS A 331 -6.64 35.83 -5.47
CA LYS A 331 -7.73 36.07 -4.52
C LYS A 331 -7.81 35.00 -3.43
N VAL A 332 -7.56 33.73 -3.78
CA VAL A 332 -7.57 32.60 -2.82
C VAL A 332 -6.19 32.29 -2.23
N LYS A 333 -5.18 33.12 -2.51
CA LYS A 333 -3.79 32.98 -2.01
C LYS A 333 -3.18 31.60 -2.29
N CYS A 334 -3.40 31.09 -3.49
CA CYS A 334 -2.83 29.83 -3.98
C CYS A 334 -2.47 29.96 -5.47
N VAL A 335 -1.25 30.40 -5.75
CA VAL A 335 -0.69 30.60 -7.09
C VAL A 335 -0.01 29.32 -7.56
N ILE A 336 -0.42 28.84 -8.73
CA ILE A 336 -0.01 27.52 -9.24
C ILE A 336 1.38 27.59 -9.89
N GLY A 337 2.29 26.82 -9.33
CA GLY A 337 3.74 26.91 -9.54
C GLY A 337 4.50 27.60 -8.41
N ILE A 338 3.80 28.15 -7.40
CA ILE A 338 4.41 28.75 -6.20
C ILE A 338 3.89 28.03 -4.95
N ASP A 339 2.61 28.20 -4.62
CA ASP A 339 1.99 27.66 -3.40
C ASP A 339 1.55 26.20 -3.57
N TYR A 340 1.18 25.81 -4.80
CA TYR A 340 0.81 24.46 -5.19
C TYR A 340 1.38 24.14 -6.58
N PRO A 341 1.94 22.95 -6.84
CA PRO A 341 2.65 22.66 -8.08
C PRO A 341 1.75 22.65 -9.33
N LYS A 342 2.36 22.93 -10.48
CA LYS A 342 1.76 22.67 -11.80
C LYS A 342 1.71 21.15 -12.05
N PRO A 343 0.78 20.65 -12.89
CA PRO A 343 0.76 19.24 -13.30
C PRO A 343 2.11 18.77 -13.83
N VAL A 344 2.64 17.68 -13.26
CA VAL A 344 3.91 17.08 -13.72
C VAL A 344 3.80 16.44 -15.11
N VAL A 345 2.58 16.16 -15.57
CA VAL A 345 2.26 15.62 -16.91
C VAL A 345 0.92 16.16 -17.40
N SER A 346 0.70 16.12 -18.72
CA SER A 346 -0.64 16.28 -19.30
C SER A 346 -1.30 14.90 -19.45
N HIS A 347 -2.33 14.64 -18.64
CA HIS A 347 -3.05 13.35 -18.62
C HIS A 347 -3.51 12.89 -20.02
N GLY A 348 -3.99 13.82 -20.86
CA GLY A 348 -4.52 13.51 -22.19
C GLY A 348 -3.49 13.02 -23.22
N SER A 349 -2.20 13.32 -23.02
CA SER A 349 -1.09 12.75 -23.79
C SER A 349 -0.44 11.58 -23.06
N ALA A 350 -0.19 11.71 -21.76
CA ALA A 350 0.49 10.71 -20.94
C ALA A 350 -0.24 9.36 -20.94
N SER A 351 -1.56 9.35 -20.76
CA SER A 351 -2.37 8.12 -20.78
C SER A 351 -2.39 7.41 -22.13
N LYS A 352 -2.34 8.16 -23.24
CA LYS A 352 -2.23 7.61 -24.60
C LYS A 352 -0.87 6.97 -24.82
N GLU A 353 0.20 7.64 -24.38
CA GLU A 353 1.56 7.11 -24.44
C GLU A 353 1.69 5.83 -23.60
N CYS A 354 1.22 5.84 -22.35
CA CYS A 354 1.23 4.67 -21.48
C CYS A 354 0.49 3.48 -22.12
N CYS A 355 -0.69 3.73 -22.71
CA CYS A 355 -1.44 2.73 -23.46
C CYS A 355 -0.67 2.18 -24.67
N GLN A 356 0.01 3.02 -25.45
CA GLN A 356 0.84 2.56 -26.57
C GLN A 356 2.00 1.69 -26.08
N ARG A 357 2.76 2.15 -25.08
CA ARG A 357 3.92 1.44 -24.53
C ARG A 357 3.53 0.08 -23.93
N LEU A 358 2.37 0.00 -23.27
CA LEU A 358 1.80 -1.26 -22.80
C LEU A 358 1.33 -2.17 -23.94
N SER A 359 0.75 -1.62 -25.01
CA SER A 359 0.38 -2.41 -26.19
C SER A 359 1.59 -3.11 -26.79
N GLU A 360 2.70 -2.37 -27.01
CA GLU A 360 3.94 -2.93 -27.56
C GLU A 360 4.60 -3.93 -26.59
N ALA A 361 4.59 -3.66 -25.28
CA ALA A 361 5.07 -4.61 -24.26
C ALA A 361 4.23 -5.89 -24.23
N TYR A 362 2.91 -5.79 -24.37
CA TYR A 362 2.02 -6.94 -24.44
C TYR A 362 2.25 -7.78 -25.70
N GLU A 363 2.47 -7.14 -26.86
CA GLU A 363 2.86 -7.85 -28.07
C GLU A 363 4.17 -8.61 -27.90
N MET A 364 5.19 -8.00 -27.30
CA MET A 364 6.46 -8.67 -27.00
C MET A 364 6.26 -9.89 -26.09
N ASN A 365 5.53 -9.72 -24.98
CA ASN A 365 5.20 -10.83 -24.07
C ASN A 365 4.42 -11.95 -24.78
N LYS A 366 3.55 -11.62 -25.74
CA LYS A 366 2.81 -12.60 -26.55
C LYS A 366 3.72 -13.32 -27.54
N LYS A 367 4.56 -12.58 -28.27
CA LYS A 367 5.49 -13.13 -29.29
C LYS A 367 6.53 -14.06 -28.68
N LEU A 368 6.98 -13.77 -27.46
CA LEU A 368 7.95 -14.57 -26.72
C LEU A 368 7.30 -15.55 -25.73
N ASN A 369 6.00 -15.85 -25.83
CA ASN A 369 5.28 -16.80 -24.95
C ASN A 369 5.53 -16.58 -23.43
N GLY A 370 5.73 -15.33 -23.01
CA GLY A 370 6.07 -14.96 -21.63
C GLY A 370 7.54 -15.13 -21.22
N THR A 371 8.40 -15.78 -22.02
CA THR A 371 9.84 -15.94 -21.74
C THR A 371 10.66 -14.77 -22.28
N VAL A 372 10.31 -13.56 -21.84
CA VAL A 372 11.01 -12.32 -22.20
C VAL A 372 12.31 -12.19 -21.38
N ARG A 373 13.44 -11.92 -22.05
CA ARG A 373 14.76 -11.72 -21.43
C ARG A 373 15.06 -10.23 -21.26
N ASP A 374 16.11 -9.91 -20.50
CA ASP A 374 16.56 -8.53 -20.29
C ASP A 374 16.98 -7.82 -21.59
N GLU A 375 17.59 -8.54 -22.52
CA GLU A 375 17.94 -8.03 -23.86
C GLU A 375 16.68 -7.57 -24.60
N ASP A 376 15.65 -8.42 -24.65
CA ASP A 376 14.38 -8.16 -25.33
C ASP A 376 13.66 -6.93 -24.72
N LEU A 377 13.69 -6.80 -23.38
CA LEU A 377 13.20 -5.63 -22.64
C LEU A 377 13.96 -4.35 -22.98
N ASN A 378 15.29 -4.41 -23.02
CA ASN A 378 16.15 -3.26 -23.30
C ASN A 378 15.99 -2.79 -24.76
N ASP A 379 15.84 -3.71 -25.71
CA ASP A 379 15.54 -3.40 -27.10
C ASP A 379 14.19 -2.72 -27.26
N LEU A 380 13.15 -3.23 -26.60
CA LEU A 380 11.86 -2.56 -26.60
C LEU A 380 11.94 -1.17 -25.94
N LYS A 381 12.68 -1.02 -24.83
CA LYS A 381 12.88 0.28 -24.18
C LYS A 381 13.53 1.29 -25.14
N ARG A 382 14.64 0.91 -25.79
CA ARG A 382 15.34 1.73 -26.79
C ARG A 382 14.43 2.12 -27.97
N LYS A 383 13.62 1.17 -28.47
CA LYS A 383 12.65 1.40 -29.55
C LYS A 383 11.60 2.44 -29.16
N LEU A 384 11.01 2.32 -27.96
CA LEU A 384 9.98 3.23 -27.46
C LEU A 384 10.53 4.65 -27.25
N GLU A 385 11.72 4.78 -26.66
CA GLU A 385 12.40 6.08 -26.47
C GLU A 385 12.74 6.76 -27.81
N ALA A 386 13.20 6.00 -28.80
CA ALA A 386 13.46 6.52 -30.15
C ALA A 386 12.18 6.95 -30.87
N GLY A 387 11.07 6.23 -30.66
CA GLY A 387 9.73 6.61 -31.14
C GLY A 387 9.25 7.93 -30.51
N TYR A 388 9.39 8.06 -29.19
CA TYR A 388 9.02 9.27 -28.45
C TYR A 388 9.80 10.51 -28.93
N LYS A 389 11.13 10.44 -29.04
CA LYS A 389 11.95 11.55 -29.54
C LYS A 389 11.51 12.02 -30.93
N LYS A 390 11.26 11.08 -31.86
CA LYS A 390 10.75 11.38 -33.21
C LYS A 390 9.36 12.03 -33.19
N ALA A 391 8.49 11.70 -32.23
CA ALA A 391 7.18 12.32 -32.07
C ALA A 391 7.28 13.75 -31.49
N LEU A 392 8.18 13.96 -30.54
CA LEU A 392 8.46 15.28 -29.94
C LEU A 392 9.04 16.26 -30.97
N ASP A 393 9.99 15.81 -31.79
CA ASP A 393 10.58 16.60 -32.89
C ASP A 393 9.52 17.03 -33.92
N ARG A 394 8.61 16.11 -34.28
CA ARG A 394 7.50 16.40 -35.22
C ARG A 394 6.53 17.43 -34.64
N THR A 395 6.18 17.32 -33.36
CA THR A 395 5.31 18.28 -32.67
C THR A 395 5.96 19.66 -32.59
N THR A 396 7.25 19.71 -32.24
CA THR A 396 8.03 20.96 -32.15
C THR A 396 8.16 21.65 -33.52
N LYS A 397 8.42 20.89 -34.59
CA LYS A 397 8.43 21.42 -35.97
C LYS A 397 7.05 21.94 -36.40
N ARG A 398 5.97 21.25 -36.05
CA ARG A 398 4.60 21.67 -36.38
C ARG A 398 4.17 22.94 -35.64
N GLN A 399 4.59 23.10 -34.37
CA GLN A 399 4.38 24.35 -33.64
C GLN A 399 5.17 25.51 -34.25
N LYS A 400 6.45 25.32 -34.60
CA LYS A 400 7.24 26.36 -35.30
C LYS A 400 6.65 26.78 -36.64
N TRP A 401 6.00 25.88 -37.37
CA TRP A 401 5.32 26.21 -38.63
C TRP A 401 4.05 27.07 -38.41
N LEU A 402 3.32 26.83 -37.32
CA LEU A 402 2.10 27.59 -36.96
C LEU A 402 2.37 28.99 -36.35
N PHE A 403 3.61 29.31 -35.99
CA PHE A 403 4.02 30.64 -35.51
C PHE A 403 4.78 31.48 -36.56
N ASN A 404 5.13 30.87 -37.70
CA ASN A 404 5.90 31.50 -38.79
C ASN A 404 5.14 31.50 -40.14
N GLY A 405 3.81 31.43 -40.10
CA GLY A 405 2.93 31.36 -41.28
C GLY A 405 1.68 32.21 -41.11
#